data_AF-A0A920TH08-F1
#
_entry.id   AF-A0A920TH08-F1
#
_cell.length_a   1.000
_cell.length_b   1.000
_cell.length_c   1.000
_cell.angle_alpha   90.00
_cell.angle_beta   90.00
_cell.angle_gamma   90.00
#
_symmetry.space_group_name_H-M   'P 1'
#
loop_
_entity.id
_entity.type
_entity.pdbx_description
1 polymer ?
#
loop_
_entity_poly.entity_id
_entity_poly.type
_entity_poly.pdbx_seq_one_letter_code
_entity_poly.pdbx_strand_id
1 'polypeptide(L)'
;MEKMFNATEIHGENGLGGIDLPASRSTVIDKHAVEFLAGEIDNTSEKVTIVALGPLTNIPTLFRIYPNLFRVLSSSLSWVVQ
;
A
#
# COMPACT_ATOMS: atom_id res chain seq x y z
N MET A 1 -15.41 -14.07 14.41
CA MET A 1 -14.43 -13.51 13.45
C MET A 1 -14.97 -13.78 12.06
N GLU A 2 -15.10 -12.75 11.22
CA GLU A 2 -15.45 -12.98 9.82
C GLU A 2 -14.33 -13.75 9.12
N LYS A 3 -14.71 -14.59 8.16
CA LYS A 3 -13.79 -15.35 7.33
C LYS A 3 -13.10 -14.39 6.36
N MET A 4 -11.77 -14.37 6.32
CA MET A 4 -11.03 -13.60 5.34
C MET A 4 -11.19 -14.27 3.97
N PHE A 5 -11.80 -13.56 3.03
CA PHE A 5 -11.91 -13.99 1.64
C PHE A 5 -10.73 -13.44 0.86
N ASN A 6 -10.00 -14.31 0.18
CA ASN A 6 -8.98 -13.93 -0.79
C ASN A 6 -9.56 -14.05 -2.21
N ALA A 7 -8.82 -13.55 -3.20
CA ALA A 7 -9.19 -13.61 -4.62
C ALA A 7 -8.35 -14.64 -5.38
N THR A 8 -7.98 -15.75 -4.72
CA THR A 8 -7.13 -16.80 -5.31
C THR A 8 -7.74 -17.41 -6.57
N GLU A 9 -9.07 -17.56 -6.65
CA GLU A 9 -9.75 -18.07 -7.85
C GLU A 9 -9.57 -17.16 -9.08
N ILE A 10 -9.31 -15.86 -8.87
CA ILE A 10 -9.15 -14.86 -9.93
C ILE A 10 -7.66 -14.65 -10.27
N HIS A 11 -6.80 -14.54 -9.24
CA HIS A 11 -5.39 -14.20 -9.42
C HIS A 11 -4.45 -15.42 -9.36
N GLY A 12 -4.97 -16.63 -9.17
CA GLY A 12 -4.18 -17.86 -8.99
C GLY A 12 -3.51 -17.98 -7.62
N GLU A 13 -2.97 -19.17 -7.32
CA GLU A 13 -2.35 -19.51 -6.02
C GLU A 13 -1.19 -18.58 -5.63
N ASN A 14 -0.45 -18.08 -6.62
CA ASN A 14 0.67 -17.16 -6.40
C ASN A 14 0.31 -15.67 -6.60
N GLY A 15 -0.95 -15.35 -6.86
CA GLY A 15 -1.41 -13.98 -7.17
C GLY A 15 -0.98 -13.44 -8.54
N LEU A 16 -0.34 -14.26 -9.38
CA LEU A 16 0.20 -13.91 -10.70
C LEU A 16 -0.29 -14.85 -11.81
N GLY A 17 -1.47 -15.46 -11.64
CA GLY A 17 -2.07 -16.36 -12.61
C GLY A 17 -1.36 -17.70 -12.78
N GLY A 18 -0.54 -18.12 -11.81
CA GLY A 18 0.23 -19.36 -11.88
C GLY A 18 1.51 -19.29 -12.72
N ILE A 19 1.91 -18.09 -13.16
CA ILE A 19 3.17 -17.88 -13.88
C ILE A 19 4.34 -18.03 -12.91
N ASP A 20 5.35 -18.84 -13.28
CA ASP A 20 6.59 -18.98 -12.53
C ASP A 20 7.58 -17.85 -12.93
N LEU A 21 7.93 -17.01 -11.96
CA LEU A 21 8.83 -15.88 -12.15
C LEU A 21 10.10 -16.08 -11.29
N PRO A 22 11.28 -15.64 -11.75
CA PRO A 22 12.48 -15.69 -10.93
C PRO A 22 12.31 -14.86 -9.65
N ALA A 23 12.93 -15.31 -8.57
CA ALA A 23 12.94 -14.56 -7.31
C ALA A 23 13.49 -13.14 -7.51
N SER A 24 12.86 -12.17 -6.83
CA SER A 24 13.34 -10.79 -6.80
C SER A 24 14.77 -10.74 -6.23
N ARG A 25 15.63 -9.91 -6.84
CA ARG A 25 16.96 -9.61 -6.30
C ARG A 25 16.93 -8.62 -5.13
N SER A 26 15.81 -7.93 -4.95
CA SER A 26 15.64 -6.94 -3.89
C SER A 26 15.30 -7.59 -2.56
N THR A 27 15.86 -7.07 -1.48
CA THR A 27 15.50 -7.46 -0.13
C THR A 27 14.28 -6.69 0.35
N VAL A 28 13.46 -7.33 1.18
CA VAL A 28 12.36 -6.66 1.86
C VAL A 28 12.93 -5.58 2.80
N ILE A 29 12.30 -4.41 2.82
CA ILE A 29 12.63 -3.36 3.78
C ILE A 29 12.11 -3.78 5.14
N ASP A 30 12.99 -3.85 6.14
CA ASP A 30 12.64 -4.17 7.53
C ASP A 30 12.02 -2.96 8.24
N LYS A 31 10.84 -2.56 7.78
CA LYS A 31 10.05 -1.46 8.33
C LYS A 31 8.56 -1.72 8.08
N HIS A 32 7.71 -1.36 9.05
CA HIS A 32 6.27 -1.44 8.84
C HIS A 32 5.84 -0.49 7.70
N ALA A 33 4.96 -0.94 6.80
CA ALA A 33 4.58 -0.16 5.61
C ALA A 33 4.07 1.26 5.94
N VAL A 34 3.34 1.41 7.06
CA VAL A 34 2.86 2.72 7.53
C VAL A 34 4.00 3.65 7.95
N GLU A 35 5.04 3.13 8.62
CA GLU A 35 6.21 3.92 9.01
C GLU A 35 7.07 4.29 7.80
N PHE A 36 7.15 3.38 6.82
CA PHE A 36 7.79 3.68 5.55
C PHE A 36 7.08 4.84 4.83
N LEU A 37 5.76 4.75 4.65
CA LEU A 37 4.96 5.81 4.03
C LEU A 37 5.09 7.14 4.78
N ALA A 38 5.05 7.12 6.12
CA ALA A 38 5.19 8.33 6.92
C ALA A 38 6.55 9.00 6.68
N GLY A 39 7.64 8.23 6.66
CA GLY A 39 8.98 8.75 6.38
C GLY A 39 9.12 9.33 4.97
N GLU A 40 8.62 8.64 3.94
CA GLU A 40 8.68 9.13 2.56
C GLU A 40 7.89 10.45 2.38
N ILE A 41 6.74 10.56 3.03
CA ILE A 41 5.90 11.75 2.96
C ILE A 41 6.53 12.93 3.74
N ASP A 42 7.13 12.69 4.90
CA ASP A 42 7.73 13.74 5.74
C ASP A 42 9.07 14.25 5.16
N ASN A 43 9.74 13.43 4.36
CA ASN A 43 11.03 13.76 3.74
C ASN A 43 10.92 14.60 2.45
N THR A 44 9.71 14.97 2.00
CA THR A 44 9.52 15.78 0.80
C THR A 44 8.75 17.07 1.06
N SER A 45 9.15 18.15 0.38
CA SER A 45 8.41 19.40 0.35
C SER A 45 7.33 19.43 -0.75
N GLU A 46 7.32 18.45 -1.64
CA GLU A 46 6.36 18.34 -2.74
C GLU A 46 5.10 17.58 -2.33
N LYS A 47 3.99 17.83 -3.04
CA LYS A 47 2.75 17.09 -2.81
C LYS A 47 2.89 15.64 -3.25
N VAL A 48 2.51 14.72 -2.37
CA VAL A 48 2.52 13.28 -2.65
C VAL A 48 1.17 12.84 -3.22
N THR A 49 1.19 12.03 -4.29
CA THR A 49 0.02 11.34 -4.80
C THR A 49 0.08 9.86 -4.39
N ILE A 50 -0.94 9.40 -3.69
CA ILE A 50 -1.07 7.99 -3.30
C ILE A 50 -1.96 7.28 -4.32
N VAL A 51 -1.45 6.19 -4.89
CA VAL A 51 -2.22 5.29 -5.75
C VAL A 51 -2.44 3.98 -5.00
N ALA A 52 -3.67 3.75 -4.54
CA ALA A 52 -4.02 2.55 -3.80
C ALA A 52 -4.69 1.52 -4.71
N LEU A 53 -4.04 0.35 -4.87
CA LEU A 53 -4.43 -0.72 -5.79
C LEU A 53 -5.01 -1.97 -5.10
N GLY A 54 -5.20 -1.91 -3.78
CA GLY A 54 -5.68 -3.02 -2.97
C GLY A 54 -6.40 -2.51 -1.71
N PRO A 55 -6.59 -3.36 -0.69
CA PRO A 55 -7.25 -2.96 0.55
C PRO A 55 -6.60 -1.71 1.15
N LEU A 56 -7.42 -0.72 1.48
CA LEU A 56 -6.93 0.58 1.92
C LEU A 56 -6.28 0.57 3.31
N THR A 57 -6.26 -0.56 4.03
CA THR A 57 -5.89 -0.69 5.45
C THR A 57 -4.70 0.16 5.91
N ASN A 58 -3.64 0.27 5.10
CA ASN A 58 -2.46 1.07 5.43
C ASN A 58 -2.76 2.58 5.48
N ILE A 59 -3.65 3.10 4.64
CA ILE A 59 -3.92 4.54 4.49
C ILE A 59 -4.71 5.11 5.69
N PRO A 60 -5.84 4.55 6.14
CA PRO A 60 -6.48 4.98 7.38
C PRO A 60 -5.56 4.80 8.59
N THR A 61 -4.75 3.73 8.63
CA THR A 61 -3.81 3.50 9.73
C THR A 61 -2.72 4.58 9.76
N LEU A 62 -2.20 4.98 8.61
CA LEU A 62 -1.26 6.10 8.47
C LEU A 62 -1.84 7.39 9.07
N PHE A 63 -3.03 7.80 8.68
CA PHE A 63 -3.60 9.06 9.20
C PHE A 63 -4.06 8.97 10.64
N ARG A 64 -4.36 7.76 11.14
CA ARG A 64 -4.64 7.55 12.56
C ARG A 64 -3.40 7.74 13.43
N ILE A 65 -2.23 7.27 12.97
CA ILE A 65 -0.98 7.35 13.72
C ILE A 65 -0.25 8.68 13.49
N TYR A 66 -0.29 9.20 12.26
CA TYR A 66 0.40 10.41 11.79
C TYR A 66 -0.59 11.43 11.18
N PRO A 67 -1.50 12.01 11.99
CA PRO A 67 -2.58 12.87 11.49
C PRO A 67 -2.09 14.15 10.80
N ASN A 68 -0.89 14.63 11.12
CA ASN A 68 -0.29 15.81 10.50
C ASN A 68 0.02 15.61 9.01
N LEU A 69 0.22 14.36 8.56
CA LEU A 69 0.58 14.05 7.18
C LEU A 69 -0.60 14.20 6.21
N PHE A 70 -1.83 14.40 6.70
CA PHE A 70 -2.97 14.66 5.83
C PHE A 70 -2.81 15.95 4.99
N ARG A 71 -2.07 16.94 5.50
CA ARG A 71 -1.91 18.26 4.87
C ARG A 71 -1.01 18.25 3.62
N VAL A 72 -0.12 17.28 3.50
CA VAL A 72 0.90 17.22 2.43
C VAL A 72 0.48 16.36 1.25
N LEU A 73 -0.68 15.72 1.33
CA LEU A 73 -1.25 15.01 0.20
C LEU A 73 -1.73 15.98 -0.89
N SER A 74 -1.59 15.54 -2.14
CA SER A 74 -2.34 16.16 -3.23
C SER A 74 -3.84 16.10 -2.93
N SER A 75 -4.60 17.07 -3.43
CA SER A 75 -6.05 17.15 -3.29
C SER A 75 -6.81 16.00 -3.98
N SER A 76 -6.10 15.04 -4.57
CA SER A 76 -6.63 13.89 -5.28
C SER A 76 -6.02 12.60 -4.73
N LEU A 77 -6.88 11.71 -4.23
CA LEU A 77 -6.55 10.30 -3.99
C LEU A 77 -7.08 9.50 -5.19
N SER A 78 -6.19 8.81 -5.89
CA SER A 78 -6.59 7.90 -6.98
C SER A 78 -6.65 6.49 -6.42
N TRP A 79 -7.87 5.95 -6.33
CA TRP A 79 -8.12 4.57 -5.92
C TRP A 79 -8.65 3.79 -7.12
N VAL A 80 -8.18 2.55 -7.26
CA VAL A 80 -8.74 1.58 -8.20
C VAL A 80 -9.28 0.42 -7.37
N VAL A 81 -10.55 0.08 -7.58
CA VAL A 81 -11.13 -1.16 -7.05
C VAL A 81 -10.73 -2.29 -8.01
N GLN A 82 -10.01 -3.28 -7.49
CA GLN A 82 -9.90 -4.60 -8.11
C GLN A 82 -11.08 -5.46 -7.68
#